data_AF-A0A259FDF8-F1
#
_entry.id   AF-A0A259FDF8-F1
#
_cell.length_a   1.000
_cell.length_b   1.000
_cell.length_c   1.000
_cell.angle_alpha   90.00
_cell.angle_beta   90.00
_cell.angle_gamma   90.00
#
_symmetry.space_group_name_H-M   'P 1'
#
loop_
_entity.id
_entity.type
_entity.pdbx_description
1 polymer ?
#
loop_
_entity_poly.entity_id
_entity_poly.type
_entity_poly.pdbx_seq_one_letter_code
_entity_poly.pdbx_strand_id
1 'polypeptide(L)'
;MQINSQQIKLGLWRGILRLMPLILMGGLTLSTFWLVKNNTPAEKSAIERVRLHEPDYTITNGALSALNEFGYTKYRVLGKKVIHYDDDASIDIDVPRMR
;
A
#
# COMPACT_ATOMS: atom_id res chain seq x y z
N MET A 1 -38.34 -13.22 -48.81
CA MET A 1 -37.80 -12.08 -48.03
C MET A 1 -36.29 -12.05 -48.23
N GLN A 2 -35.79 -11.15 -49.08
CA GLN A 2 -34.33 -10.96 -49.25
C GLN A 2 -33.83 -10.12 -48.06
N ILE A 3 -33.03 -10.75 -47.19
CA ILE A 3 -32.44 -10.05 -46.06
C ILE A 3 -31.26 -9.22 -46.57
N ASN A 4 -31.37 -7.90 -46.46
CA ASN A 4 -30.34 -6.98 -46.93
C ASN A 4 -29.16 -6.94 -45.94
N SER A 5 -28.01 -7.49 -46.36
CA SER A 5 -26.77 -7.53 -45.58
C SER A 5 -26.32 -6.14 -45.10
N GLN A 6 -26.54 -5.09 -45.89
CA GLN A 6 -26.15 -3.73 -45.48
C GLN A 6 -27.02 -3.18 -44.35
N GLN A 7 -28.31 -3.50 -44.35
CA GLN A 7 -29.22 -3.09 -43.27
C GLN A 7 -28.90 -3.82 -41.96
N ILE A 8 -28.51 -5.10 -42.03
CA ILE A 8 -28.03 -5.85 -40.86
C ILE A 8 -26.76 -5.21 -40.29
N LYS A 9 -25.78 -4.89 -41.13
CA LYS A 9 -24.52 -4.25 -40.69
C LYS A 9 -24.78 -2.92 -40.00
N LEU A 10 -25.66 -2.09 -40.57
CA LEU A 10 -26.04 -0.80 -39.97
C LEU A 10 -26.76 -0.98 -38.63
N GLY A 11 -27.67 -1.95 -38.54
CA GLY A 11 -28.40 -2.26 -37.31
C GLY A 11 -27.46 -2.73 -36.19
N LEU A 12 -26.52 -3.62 -36.50
CA LEU A 12 -25.49 -4.09 -35.56
C LEU A 12 -24.60 -2.94 -35.08
N TRP A 13 -24.14 -2.08 -36.00
CA TRP A 13 -23.30 -0.93 -35.65
C TRP A 13 -24.03 0.03 -34.70
N ARG A 14 -25.30 0.34 -34.99
CA ARG A 14 -26.14 1.17 -34.10
C ARG A 14 -26.37 0.50 -32.74
N GLY A 15 -26.55 -0.81 -32.71
CA GLY A 15 -26.69 -1.59 -31.48
C GLY A 15 -25.44 -1.53 -30.60
N ILE A 16 -24.26 -1.71 -31.20
CA ILE A 16 -22.97 -1.61 -30.51
C ILE A 16 -22.75 -0.20 -29.96
N LEU A 17 -23.00 0.84 -30.76
CA LEU A 17 -22.89 2.23 -30.32
C LEU A 17 -23.84 2.54 -29.16
N ARG A 18 -25.07 2.03 -29.20
CA ARG A 18 -26.06 2.21 -28.11
C ARG A 18 -25.65 1.51 -26.82
N LEU A 19 -24.99 0.36 -26.91
CA LEU A 19 -24.51 -0.41 -25.76
C LEU A 19 -23.08 -0.06 -25.35
N MET A 20 -22.41 0.87 -26.05
CA MET A 20 -21.01 1.23 -25.80
C MET A 20 -20.72 1.58 -24.33
N PRO A 21 -21.54 2.37 -23.61
CA PRO A 21 -21.28 2.66 -22.20
C PRO A 21 -21.28 1.41 -21.32
N LEU A 22 -22.18 0.47 -21.61
CA LEU A 22 -22.28 -0.79 -20.88
C LEU A 22 -21.12 -1.74 -21.19
N ILE A 23 -20.70 -1.80 -22.46
CA ILE A 23 -19.54 -2.60 -22.88
C ILE A 23 -18.27 -2.07 -22.22
N LEU A 24 -18.08 -0.75 -22.19
CA LEU A 24 -16.94 -0.12 -21.52
C LEU A 24 -16.95 -0.39 -20.02
N MET A 25 -18.10 -0.20 -19.35
CA MET A 25 -18.20 -0.48 -17.92
C MET A 25 -18.03 -1.96 -17.58
N GLY A 26 -18.58 -2.86 -18.39
CA GLY A 26 -18.38 -4.30 -18.25
C GLY A 26 -16.91 -4.68 -18.43
N GLY A 27 -16.24 -4.12 -19.44
CA GLY A 27 -14.81 -4.30 -19.67
C GLY A 27 -13.98 -3.83 -18.48
N LEU A 28 -14.20 -2.59 -18.01
CA LEU A 28 -13.53 -2.04 -16.84
C LEU A 28 -13.73 -2.90 -15.60
N THR A 29 -14.97 -3.34 -15.34
CA THR A 29 -15.30 -4.17 -14.18
C THR A 29 -14.58 -5.52 -14.22
N LEU A 30 -14.55 -6.19 -15.38
CA LEU A 30 -13.86 -7.46 -15.53
C LEU A 30 -12.35 -7.30 -15.41
N SER A 31 -11.79 -6.24 -16.01
CA SER A 31 -10.36 -5.94 -15.90
C SER A 31 -9.94 -5.65 -14.47
N THR A 32 -10.69 -4.83 -13.73
CA THR A 32 -10.38 -4.52 -12.33
C THR A 32 -10.57 -5.74 -11.43
N PHE A 33 -11.63 -6.52 -11.64
CA PHE A 33 -11.83 -7.78 -10.93
C PHE A 33 -10.67 -8.76 -11.16
N TRP A 34 -10.23 -8.92 -12.41
CA TRP A 34 -9.10 -9.78 -12.75
C TRP A 34 -7.79 -9.30 -12.12
N LEU A 35 -7.54 -7.99 -12.13
CA LEU A 35 -6.37 -7.40 -11.48
C LEU A 35 -6.37 -7.67 -9.97
N VAL A 36 -7.48 -7.43 -9.28
CA VAL A 36 -7.60 -7.70 -7.85
C VAL A 36 -7.38 -9.18 -7.58
N LYS A 37 -8.05 -10.07 -8.33
CA LYS A 37 -7.91 -11.52 -8.14
C LYS A 37 -6.46 -12.00 -8.26
N ASN A 38 -5.68 -11.43 -9.19
CA ASN A 38 -4.28 -11.83 -9.39
C ASN A 38 -3.29 -11.15 -8.43
N ASN A 39 -3.61 -9.95 -7.93
CA ASN A 39 -2.70 -9.16 -7.10
C ASN A 39 -3.04 -9.19 -5.61
N THR A 40 -4.20 -9.71 -5.22
CA THR A 40 -4.53 -9.95 -3.81
C THR A 40 -3.77 -11.20 -3.37
N PRO A 41 -2.79 -11.06 -2.44
CA PRO A 41 -2.14 -12.23 -1.86
C PRO A 41 -3.20 -13.13 -1.26
N ALA A 42 -3.04 -14.45 -1.39
CA ALA A 42 -3.89 -15.38 -0.65
C ALA A 42 -3.90 -14.93 0.82
N GLU A 43 -5.09 -14.83 1.42
CA GLU A 43 -5.23 -14.58 2.84
C GLU A 43 -4.36 -15.62 3.55
N LYS A 44 -3.18 -15.18 4.00
CA LYS A 44 -2.36 -16.00 4.87
C LYS A 44 -3.26 -16.26 6.06
N SER A 45 -3.45 -17.54 6.38
CA SER A 45 -4.24 -17.97 7.54
C SER A 45 -4.01 -16.97 8.68
N ALA A 46 -5.09 -16.48 9.29
CA ALA A 46 -5.08 -15.53 10.40
C ALA A 46 -4.45 -16.11 11.68
N ILE A 47 -3.43 -16.94 11.56
CA ILE A 47 -2.38 -17.06 12.56
C ILE A 47 -1.75 -15.68 12.57
N GLU A 48 -2.19 -14.87 13.52
CA GLU A 48 -1.53 -13.63 13.91
C GLU A 48 -0.05 -13.94 14.00
N ARG A 49 0.71 -13.53 12.98
CA ARG A 49 2.14 -13.75 12.97
C ARG A 49 2.62 -12.93 14.16
N VAL A 50 3.04 -13.60 15.23
CA VAL A 50 3.61 -12.94 16.41
C VAL A 50 4.64 -11.97 15.87
N ARG A 51 4.41 -10.66 16.07
CA ARG A 51 5.38 -9.65 15.65
C ARG A 51 6.66 -10.00 16.39
N LEU A 52 7.70 -10.33 15.63
CA LEU A 52 9.00 -10.65 16.19
C LEU A 52 9.65 -9.34 16.60
N HIS A 53 10.32 -9.36 17.75
CA HIS A 53 11.14 -8.25 18.21
C HIS A 53 12.46 -8.22 17.43
N GLU A 54 12.37 -7.77 16.18
CA GLU A 54 13.49 -7.70 15.24
C GLU A 54 13.75 -6.24 14.84
N PRO A 55 15.03 -5.84 14.73
CA PRO A 55 15.36 -4.47 14.42
C PRO A 55 15.03 -4.13 12.97
N ASP A 56 14.25 -3.07 12.76
CA ASP A 56 13.90 -2.58 11.42
C ASP A 56 15.00 -1.66 10.86
N TYR A 57 15.62 -0.84 11.71
CA TYR A 57 16.79 -0.05 11.36
C TYR A 57 17.75 0.15 12.54
N THR A 58 19.00 0.44 12.18
CA THR A 58 20.07 0.76 13.14
C THR A 58 20.79 2.01 12.68
N ILE A 59 21.02 2.94 13.60
CA ILE A 59 21.77 4.17 13.39
C ILE A 59 23.09 4.08 14.15
N THR A 60 24.21 4.27 13.45
CA THR A 60 25.54 4.37 14.07
C THR A 60 25.84 5.83 14.43
N ASN A 61 26.37 6.06 15.63
CA ASN A 61 26.60 7.39 16.20
C ASN A 61 25.35 8.30 16.15
N GLY A 62 24.20 7.72 16.50
CA GLY A 62 22.88 8.37 16.42
C GLY A 62 22.62 9.38 17.54
N ALA A 63 21.68 10.29 17.27
CA ALA A 63 21.19 11.28 18.23
C ALA A 63 19.66 11.34 18.19
N LEU A 64 19.01 11.17 19.35
CA LEU A 64 17.57 11.31 19.53
C LEU A 64 17.28 12.62 20.27
N SER A 65 16.37 13.43 19.75
CA SER A 65 16.02 14.72 20.35
C SER A 65 14.54 14.75 20.70
N ALA A 66 14.22 15.00 21.96
CA ALA A 66 12.85 15.32 22.36
C ALA A 66 12.64 16.82 22.30
N LEU A 67 11.58 17.26 21.63
CA LEU A 67 11.19 18.66 21.51
C LEU A 67 10.05 18.99 22.48
N ASN A 68 9.95 20.24 22.94
CA ASN A 68 8.79 20.72 23.70
C ASN A 68 7.66 21.21 22.76
N GLU A 69 6.55 21.67 23.32
CA GLU A 69 5.38 22.12 22.53
C GLU A 69 5.70 23.32 21.62
N PHE A 70 6.76 24.07 21.93
CA PHE A 70 7.23 25.21 21.14
C PHE A 70 8.31 24.84 20.11
N GLY A 71 8.68 23.56 20.01
CA GLY A 71 9.68 23.06 19.07
C GLY A 71 11.14 23.19 19.54
N TYR A 72 11.39 23.67 20.76
CA TYR A 72 12.74 23.72 21.34
C TYR A 72 13.17 22.35 21.87
N THR A 73 14.47 22.03 21.78
CA THR A 73 15.00 20.77 22.34
C THR A 73 14.87 20.77 23.86
N LYS A 74 14.11 19.81 24.39
CA LYS A 74 13.95 19.55 25.83
C LYS A 74 15.12 18.74 26.37
N TYR A 75 15.49 17.68 25.66
CA TYR A 75 16.68 16.87 25.94
C TYR A 75 17.13 16.15 24.67
N ARG A 76 18.40 15.75 24.63
CA ARG A 76 18.98 14.96 23.55
C ARG A 76 19.77 13.78 24.11
N VAL A 77 19.54 12.60 23.56
CA VAL A 77 20.29 11.38 23.86
C VAL A 77 21.19 11.04 22.67
N LEU A 78 22.48 10.85 22.94
CA LEU A 78 23.49 10.41 21.98
C LEU A 78 23.83 8.96 22.27
N GLY A 79 24.09 8.15 21.24
CA GLY A 79 24.52 6.77 21.40
C GLY A 79 25.46 6.34 20.28
N LYS A 80 26.32 5.36 20.55
CA LYS A 80 27.20 4.77 19.52
C LYS A 80 26.39 3.94 18.53
N LYS A 81 25.29 3.33 18.99
CA LYS A 81 24.35 2.57 18.19
C LYS A 81 22.95 2.83 18.73
N VAL A 82 21.99 3.06 17.85
CA VAL A 82 20.57 3.22 18.17
C VAL A 82 19.82 2.22 17.31
N ILE A 83 19.02 1.35 17.92
CA ILE A 83 18.28 0.28 17.27
C ILE A 83 16.80 0.52 17.51
N HIS A 84 15.99 0.54 16.46
CA HIS A 84 14.54 0.65 16.58
C HIS A 84 13.88 -0.71 16.29
N TYR A 85 12.74 -0.95 16.92
CA TYR A 85 11.94 -2.16 16.72
C TYR A 85 10.52 -1.76 16.31
N ASP A 86 10.00 -2.32 15.21
CA ASP A 86 8.69 -1.97 14.64
C ASP A 86 7.51 -2.61 15.40
N ASP A 87 7.77 -3.63 16.21
CA ASP A 87 6.73 -4.34 16.95
C ASP A 87 6.16 -3.51 18.11
N ASP A 88 7.01 -2.83 18.88
CA ASP A 88 6.61 -2.05 20.05
C ASP A 88 7.12 -0.59 20.05
N ALA A 89 7.77 -0.15 18.96
CA ALA A 89 8.40 1.17 18.81
C ALA A 89 9.46 1.47 19.89
N SER A 90 10.02 0.44 20.51
CA SER A 90 11.12 0.59 21.46
C SER A 90 12.42 0.93 20.76
N ILE A 91 13.34 1.52 21.52
CA ILE A 91 14.65 1.92 21.03
C ILE A 91 15.72 1.49 22.03
N ASP A 92 16.65 0.66 21.58
CA ASP A 92 17.86 0.33 22.32
C ASP A 92 19.00 1.28 21.94
N ILE A 93 19.73 1.76 22.95
CA ILE A 93 20.83 2.72 22.76
C ILE A 93 22.09 2.21 23.43
N ASP A 94 23.12 1.95 22.63
CA ASP A 94 24.46 1.60 23.13
C ASP A 94 25.23 2.86 23.56
N VAL A 95 25.76 2.82 24.79
CA VAL A 95 26.57 3.89 25.40
C VAL A 95 25.82 5.24 25.42
N PRO A 96 24.64 5.31 26.06
CA PRO A 96 23.80 6.51 26.02
C PRO A 96 24.44 7.67 26.78
N ARG A 97 24.37 8.87 26.20
CA ARG A 97 24.77 10.14 26.84
C ARG A 97 23.66 11.17 26.65
N MET A 98 23.17 11.73 27.75
CA MET A 98 22.11 12.74 27.74
C MET A 98 22.69 14.14 27.90
N ARG A 99 22.13 15.12 27.18
CA ARG A 99 22.42 16.55 27.32
C ARG A 99 21.20 17.42 27.00
#